data_AF-A0A975AF62-F1
#
_entry.id   AF-A0A975AF62-F1
#
_cell.length_a   1.000
_cell.length_b   1.000
_cell.length_c   1.000
_cell.angle_alpha   90.00
_cell.angle_beta   90.00
_cell.angle_gamma   90.00
#
_symmetry.space_group_name_H-M   'P 1'
#
loop_
_entity.id
_entity.type
_entity.pdbx_description
1 polymer ?
#
loop_
_entity_poly.entity_id
_entity_poly.type
_entity_poly.pdbx_seq_one_letter_code
_entity_poly.pdbx_strand_id
1 'polypeptide(L)'
;MKKSSVIAFLVFIAIILACSVKLLSIKKIELTNLKNNEIKMVYSNDDTLNIIKHATRNCNKIDKEINTENYDYKLVIEHYVGKNEIAYLSFDYNNKKIYLIKNGNIYEIKKNATEDIFICEDFSYIYIEATAPKMILKENSKELELSKQYNWAYKKINNSLYEERVEINEDKNVLNINDLENYKIEFDIIPDNYIIKVFKNGKVIKTAKTIKEAFEDITKDGNYLVEVEAEWYKKLGRDNYGTQTIDFLANLDYPAELEILSTNNYPGDILSVFVKNVNEDDTVNLLCTAINFETKNYTYNGGIINIMPISVNAIPGQYEIRCIVNKGKKNEYCLSKVFTVNEKKFKTQYLQIDESISDKTRTEIANQEYLKIVKSSRECSFDEMLWQDKFIMPVEGVLTTDFAEIRYINDEKEPTVHSGIDLAAPTGTKVKASNTGIVKVSRYLTLTGNTVVIDHGMGLFTTYYHLDSLNLVENNIVNKGDIIGTLGTTGFSTGPHLHFSVSIYNECVNPYQPITGLFK
;
A
#
# COMPACT_ATOMS: atom_id res chain seq x y z
N MET A 1 -46.05 -79.63 -72.81
CA MET A 1 -44.92 -79.99 -71.92
C MET A 1 -44.43 -78.73 -71.22
N LYS A 2 -44.51 -78.68 -69.86
CA LYS A 2 -43.87 -77.76 -68.88
C LYS A 2 -43.94 -76.23 -69.15
N LYS A 3 -44.20 -75.31 -68.21
CA LYS A 3 -44.68 -75.27 -66.81
C LYS A 3 -44.83 -73.75 -66.50
N SER A 4 -45.90 -73.37 -65.81
CA SER A 4 -45.96 -72.30 -64.78
C SER A 4 -45.80 -70.79 -65.10
N SER A 5 -46.93 -70.08 -64.89
CA SER A 5 -47.18 -69.04 -63.85
C SER A 5 -46.61 -67.60 -63.92
N VAL A 6 -47.56 -66.65 -64.04
CA VAL A 6 -47.84 -65.38 -63.28
C VAL A 6 -46.72 -64.40 -62.86
N ILE A 7 -47.01 -63.08 -63.04
CA ILE A 7 -46.69 -61.86 -62.22
C ILE A 7 -45.92 -60.71 -62.93
N ALA A 8 -46.67 -59.62 -63.18
CA ALA A 8 -46.47 -58.16 -62.93
C ALA A 8 -45.24 -57.29 -63.30
N PHE A 9 -45.60 -56.07 -63.77
CA PHE A 9 -45.20 -54.71 -63.31
C PHE A 9 -44.14 -53.84 -64.04
N LEU A 10 -44.49 -52.53 -64.21
CA LEU A 10 -43.68 -51.27 -64.20
C LEU A 10 -42.88 -50.99 -65.52
N VAL A 11 -42.68 -49.77 -66.07
CA VAL A 11 -42.63 -48.36 -65.60
C VAL A 11 -42.78 -47.45 -66.84
N PHE A 12 -43.46 -46.30 -66.74
CA PHE A 12 -42.95 -45.04 -67.33
C PHE A 12 -43.56 -43.86 -66.56
N ILE A 13 -42.81 -43.35 -65.58
CA ILE A 13 -43.10 -42.11 -64.85
C ILE A 13 -42.00 -41.11 -65.23
N ALA A 14 -42.40 -39.99 -65.84
CA ALA A 14 -41.59 -38.78 -65.90
C ALA A 14 -41.65 -38.11 -64.51
N ILE A 15 -40.54 -38.13 -63.77
CA ILE A 15 -40.46 -37.52 -62.44
C ILE A 15 -39.73 -36.18 -62.55
N ILE A 16 -40.50 -35.11 -62.38
CA ILE A 16 -40.04 -33.84 -61.81
C ILE A 16 -39.52 -34.17 -60.40
N LEU A 17 -38.21 -34.06 -60.14
CA LEU A 17 -37.71 -33.99 -58.77
C LEU A 17 -37.05 -32.63 -58.56
N ALA A 18 -37.87 -31.70 -58.09
CA ALA A 18 -37.45 -30.47 -57.48
C ALA A 18 -36.47 -30.75 -56.33
N CYS A 19 -35.52 -29.83 -56.18
CA CYS A 19 -34.67 -29.66 -55.03
C CYS A 19 -35.54 -29.61 -53.76
N SER A 20 -35.65 -30.72 -53.04
CA SER A 20 -36.25 -30.76 -51.71
C SER A 20 -35.37 -31.61 -50.80
N VAL A 21 -34.37 -30.99 -50.18
CA VAL A 21 -33.71 -31.58 -49.02
C VAL A 21 -34.77 -31.63 -47.91
N LYS A 22 -35.38 -32.80 -47.68
CA LYS A 22 -36.35 -33.03 -46.61
C LYS A 22 -35.63 -32.91 -45.25
N LEU A 23 -35.54 -31.69 -44.73
CA LEU A 23 -35.02 -31.34 -43.40
C LEU A 23 -36.06 -31.50 -42.26
N LEU A 24 -37.09 -32.35 -42.46
CA LEU A 24 -38.10 -32.65 -41.44
C LEU A 24 -37.58 -33.56 -40.31
N SER A 25 -36.31 -33.99 -40.37
CA SER A 25 -35.73 -34.96 -39.46
C SER A 25 -34.58 -34.45 -38.59
N ILE A 26 -34.26 -33.16 -38.51
CA ILE A 26 -33.16 -32.69 -37.63
C ILE A 26 -33.60 -32.75 -36.17
N LYS A 27 -32.82 -33.46 -35.35
CA LYS A 27 -32.99 -33.60 -33.89
C LYS A 27 -32.26 -32.49 -33.14
N LYS A 28 -31.00 -32.24 -33.50
CA LYS A 28 -30.18 -31.16 -32.94
C LYS A 28 -29.06 -30.78 -33.90
N ILE A 29 -28.53 -29.58 -33.75
CA ILE A 29 -27.30 -29.14 -34.41
C ILE A 29 -26.32 -28.75 -33.31
N GLU A 30 -25.13 -29.32 -33.33
CA GLU A 30 -23.99 -28.76 -32.61
C GLU A 30 -23.36 -27.71 -33.51
N LEU A 31 -23.50 -26.45 -33.11
CA LEU A 31 -22.98 -25.28 -33.81
C LEU A 31 -21.67 -24.88 -33.16
N THR A 32 -20.56 -24.98 -33.90
CA THR A 32 -19.24 -24.56 -33.44
C THR A 32 -18.82 -23.30 -34.17
N ASN A 33 -18.51 -22.23 -33.43
CA ASN A 33 -17.84 -21.06 -33.96
C ASN A 33 -16.35 -21.37 -34.10
N LEU A 34 -15.83 -21.35 -35.33
CA LEU A 34 -14.46 -21.76 -35.61
C LEU A 34 -13.41 -20.69 -35.29
N LYS A 35 -13.84 -19.46 -34.93
CA LYS A 35 -12.92 -18.36 -34.55
C LYS A 35 -12.56 -18.38 -33.07
N ASN A 36 -13.49 -18.74 -32.20
CA ASN A 36 -13.30 -18.75 -30.74
C ASN A 36 -13.50 -20.14 -30.10
N ASN A 37 -13.83 -21.17 -30.90
CA ASN A 37 -14.12 -22.54 -30.47
C ASN A 37 -15.33 -22.70 -29.54
N GLU A 38 -16.22 -21.70 -29.45
CA GLU A 38 -17.47 -21.86 -28.71
C GLU A 38 -18.40 -22.87 -29.39
N ILE A 39 -19.05 -23.70 -28.57
CA ILE A 39 -19.96 -24.76 -29.01
C ILE A 39 -21.34 -24.49 -28.40
N LYS A 40 -22.37 -24.37 -29.26
CA LYS A 40 -23.77 -24.27 -28.85
C LYS A 40 -24.57 -25.47 -29.35
N MET A 41 -25.41 -26.03 -28.47
CA MET A 41 -26.38 -27.06 -28.84
C MET A 41 -27.71 -26.42 -29.22
N VAL A 42 -28.07 -26.50 -30.51
CA VAL A 42 -29.31 -25.97 -31.07
C VAL A 42 -30.33 -27.11 -31.21
N TYR A 43 -31.45 -27.02 -30.50
CA TYR A 43 -32.48 -28.05 -30.46
C TYR A 43 -33.72 -27.71 -31.31
N SER A 44 -34.68 -28.63 -31.41
CA SER A 44 -35.91 -28.49 -32.21
C SER A 44 -36.74 -27.23 -31.94
N ASN A 45 -36.59 -26.65 -30.74
CA ASN A 45 -37.41 -25.57 -30.21
C ASN A 45 -36.74 -24.20 -30.39
N ASP A 46 -35.52 -24.18 -30.92
CA ASP A 46 -34.67 -23.00 -31.05
C ASP A 46 -34.95 -22.32 -32.40
N ASP A 47 -35.17 -21.00 -32.38
CA ASP A 47 -35.41 -20.21 -33.58
C ASP A 47 -34.23 -20.28 -34.57
N THR A 48 -33.01 -20.45 -34.06
CA THR A 48 -31.81 -20.68 -34.86
C THR A 48 -31.94 -21.90 -35.76
N LEU A 49 -32.60 -22.97 -35.29
CA LEU A 49 -32.83 -24.15 -36.11
C LEU A 49 -33.77 -23.84 -37.27
N ASN A 50 -34.80 -23.03 -37.04
CA ASN A 50 -35.74 -22.61 -38.09
C ASN A 50 -35.05 -21.74 -39.13
N ILE A 51 -34.15 -20.86 -38.71
CA ILE A 51 -33.33 -20.00 -39.58
C ILE A 51 -32.36 -20.86 -40.43
N ILE A 52 -31.66 -21.82 -39.84
CA ILE A 52 -30.78 -22.75 -40.59
C ILE A 52 -31.60 -23.59 -41.57
N LYS A 53 -32.78 -24.08 -41.18
CA LYS A 53 -33.71 -24.79 -42.08
C LYS A 53 -34.20 -23.90 -43.22
N HIS A 54 -34.46 -22.62 -42.96
CA HIS A 54 -34.86 -21.66 -43.99
C HIS A 54 -33.74 -21.43 -45.00
N ALA A 55 -32.52 -21.22 -44.52
CA ALA A 55 -31.33 -20.99 -45.35
C ALA A 55 -30.96 -22.18 -46.23
N THR A 56 -30.99 -23.39 -45.68
CA THR A 56 -30.72 -24.64 -46.41
C THR A 56 -31.77 -24.95 -47.49
N ARG A 57 -33.00 -24.44 -47.35
CA ARG A 57 -34.05 -24.53 -48.40
C ARG A 57 -33.93 -23.42 -49.44
N ASN A 58 -33.32 -22.31 -49.08
CA ASN A 58 -33.21 -21.11 -49.90
C ASN A 58 -31.75 -20.84 -50.30
N CYS A 59 -31.11 -21.81 -50.92
CA CYS A 59 -29.76 -21.66 -51.45
C CYS A 59 -29.66 -22.19 -52.89
N ASN A 60 -28.73 -21.65 -53.67
CA ASN A 60 -28.45 -22.08 -55.04
C ASN A 60 -27.04 -22.68 -55.09
N LYS A 61 -26.88 -23.84 -55.72
CA LYS A 61 -25.55 -24.41 -55.97
C LYS A 61 -24.77 -23.48 -56.91
N ILE A 62 -23.50 -23.26 -56.61
CA ILE A 62 -22.60 -22.45 -57.43
C ILE A 62 -21.33 -23.24 -57.76
N ASP A 63 -20.79 -23.05 -58.96
CA ASP A 63 -19.56 -23.70 -59.45
C ASP A 63 -18.32 -22.80 -59.31
N LYS A 64 -18.36 -21.83 -58.40
CA LYS A 64 -17.30 -20.85 -58.19
C LYS A 64 -16.31 -21.35 -57.12
N GLU A 65 -15.02 -21.27 -57.40
CA GLU A 65 -13.99 -21.31 -56.34
C GLU A 65 -14.16 -20.06 -55.48
N ILE A 66 -14.67 -20.25 -54.27
CA ILE A 66 -14.68 -19.22 -53.24
C ILE A 66 -13.43 -19.44 -52.40
N ASN A 67 -12.76 -18.36 -52.03
CA ASN A 67 -11.70 -18.45 -51.04
C ASN A 67 -12.34 -18.85 -49.70
N THR A 68 -12.40 -20.15 -49.43
CA THR A 68 -12.94 -20.75 -48.21
C THR A 68 -11.83 -21.09 -47.21
N GLU A 69 -10.69 -20.39 -47.28
CA GLU A 69 -9.51 -20.73 -46.47
C GLU A 69 -9.80 -20.70 -44.95
N ASN A 70 -10.88 -20.07 -44.49
CA ASN A 70 -11.39 -20.22 -43.12
C ASN A 70 -12.94 -20.23 -43.10
N TYR A 71 -13.56 -21.37 -42.80
CA TYR A 71 -14.99 -21.43 -42.49
C TYR A 71 -15.29 -20.68 -41.19
N ASP A 72 -16.44 -20.00 -41.08
CA ASP A 72 -16.80 -19.26 -39.85
C ASP A 72 -17.50 -20.17 -38.83
N TYR A 73 -18.39 -21.05 -39.31
CA TYR A 73 -19.10 -22.00 -38.44
C TYR A 73 -19.06 -23.42 -38.99
N LYS A 74 -18.96 -24.39 -38.07
CA LYS A 74 -19.18 -25.81 -38.33
C LYS A 74 -20.51 -26.23 -37.71
N LEU A 75 -21.31 -26.95 -38.49
CA LEU A 75 -22.59 -27.49 -38.10
C LEU A 75 -22.50 -29.02 -38.13
N VAL A 76 -22.59 -29.67 -36.96
CA VAL A 76 -22.77 -31.11 -36.87
C VAL A 76 -24.25 -31.38 -36.67
N ILE A 77 -24.90 -31.83 -37.75
CA ILE A 77 -26.35 -31.99 -37.83
C ILE A 77 -26.70 -33.44 -37.48
N GLU A 78 -27.39 -33.64 -36.36
CA GLU A 78 -27.92 -34.94 -35.95
C GLU A 78 -29.39 -35.06 -36.40
N HIS A 79 -29.69 -36.14 -37.11
CA HIS A 79 -31.05 -36.44 -37.55
C HIS A 79 -31.73 -37.45 -36.62
N TYR A 80 -33.05 -37.35 -36.44
CA TYR A 80 -33.88 -38.37 -35.78
C TYR A 80 -33.79 -39.72 -36.50
N VAL A 81 -33.64 -39.71 -37.82
CA VAL A 81 -33.48 -40.90 -38.68
C VAL A 81 -32.50 -40.55 -39.80
N GLY A 82 -31.40 -41.30 -39.92
CA GLY A 82 -30.38 -41.12 -40.96
C GLY A 82 -28.96 -41.01 -40.40
N LYS A 83 -27.99 -40.74 -41.27
CA LYS A 83 -26.60 -40.45 -40.87
C LYS A 83 -26.47 -38.99 -40.46
N ASN A 84 -25.57 -38.70 -39.51
CA ASN A 84 -25.19 -37.34 -39.19
C ASN A 84 -24.48 -36.69 -40.38
N GLU A 85 -24.70 -35.38 -40.52
CA GLU A 85 -24.13 -34.59 -41.60
C GLU A 85 -23.27 -33.47 -41.03
N ILE A 86 -22.20 -33.12 -41.74
CA ILE A 86 -21.37 -31.96 -41.41
C ILE A 86 -21.55 -30.93 -42.52
N ALA A 87 -21.84 -29.70 -42.12
CA ALA A 87 -21.87 -28.56 -43.01
C ALA A 87 -21.05 -27.42 -42.41
N TYR A 88 -20.65 -26.48 -43.27
CA TYR A 88 -19.96 -25.27 -42.85
C TYR A 88 -20.68 -24.05 -43.41
N LEU A 89 -20.64 -22.96 -42.65
CA LEU A 89 -21.04 -21.64 -43.14
C LEU A 89 -19.79 -20.78 -43.30
N SER A 90 -19.73 -20.06 -44.41
CA SER A 90 -18.72 -19.04 -44.70
C SER A 90 -19.40 -17.75 -45.10
N PHE A 91 -18.96 -16.64 -44.53
CA PHE A 91 -19.60 -15.35 -44.64
C PHE A 91 -18.71 -14.38 -45.43
N ASP A 92 -19.27 -13.79 -46.47
CA ASP A 92 -18.68 -12.69 -47.23
C ASP A 92 -19.36 -11.38 -46.82
N TYR A 93 -18.75 -10.71 -45.85
CA TYR A 93 -19.30 -9.52 -45.21
C TYR A 93 -19.39 -8.32 -46.16
N ASN A 94 -18.38 -8.15 -47.02
CA ASN A 94 -18.31 -7.03 -47.96
C ASN A 94 -19.49 -7.05 -48.93
N ASN A 95 -19.86 -8.25 -49.39
CA ASN A 95 -20.95 -8.43 -50.33
C ASN A 95 -22.28 -8.86 -49.67
N LYS A 96 -22.30 -9.01 -48.34
CA LYS A 96 -23.43 -9.51 -47.55
C LYS A 96 -23.97 -10.85 -48.07
N LYS A 97 -23.08 -11.79 -48.34
CA LYS A 97 -23.41 -13.14 -48.82
C LYS A 97 -23.00 -14.19 -47.79
N ILE A 98 -23.72 -15.29 -47.76
CA ILE A 98 -23.39 -16.45 -46.94
C ILE A 98 -23.37 -17.68 -47.85
N TYR A 99 -22.32 -18.47 -47.70
CA TYR A 99 -22.11 -19.70 -48.43
C TYR A 99 -22.25 -20.88 -47.46
N LEU A 100 -23.08 -21.84 -47.84
CA LEU A 100 -23.21 -23.13 -47.18
C LEU A 100 -22.35 -24.14 -47.93
N ILE A 101 -21.41 -24.77 -47.23
CA ILE A 101 -20.55 -25.81 -47.77
C ILE A 101 -20.98 -27.15 -47.19
N LYS A 102 -21.39 -28.07 -48.07
CA LYS A 102 -21.87 -29.40 -47.68
C LYS A 102 -21.48 -30.44 -48.71
N ASN A 103 -20.88 -31.54 -48.26
CA ASN A 103 -20.44 -32.66 -49.11
C ASN A 103 -19.58 -32.20 -50.31
N GLY A 104 -18.65 -31.26 -50.09
CA GLY A 104 -17.78 -30.70 -51.13
C GLY A 104 -18.47 -29.78 -52.14
N ASN A 105 -19.77 -29.51 -52.00
CA ASN A 105 -20.50 -28.56 -52.83
C ASN A 105 -20.70 -27.24 -52.09
N ILE A 106 -20.65 -26.13 -52.82
CA ILE A 106 -20.88 -24.80 -52.29
C ILE A 106 -22.24 -24.29 -52.77
N TYR A 107 -23.01 -23.73 -51.84
CA TYR A 107 -24.32 -23.16 -52.10
C TYR A 107 -24.35 -21.70 -51.61
N GLU A 108 -24.68 -20.77 -52.50
CA GLU A 108 -24.96 -19.39 -52.10
C GLU A 108 -26.37 -19.30 -51.53
N ILE A 109 -26.48 -18.84 -50.28
CA ILE A 109 -27.78 -18.61 -49.63
C ILE A 109 -28.43 -17.37 -50.24
N LYS A 110 -29.73 -17.46 -50.56
CA LYS A 110 -30.50 -16.37 -51.15
C LYS A 110 -30.68 -15.24 -50.14
N LYS A 111 -30.70 -14.00 -50.65
CA LYS A 111 -30.74 -12.76 -49.88
C LYS A 111 -31.72 -12.76 -48.70
N ASN A 112 -32.96 -13.22 -48.89
CA ASN A 112 -33.96 -13.25 -47.82
C ASN A 112 -33.55 -14.16 -46.64
N ALA A 113 -33.00 -15.34 -46.93
CA ALA A 113 -32.53 -16.24 -45.88
C ALA A 113 -31.15 -15.84 -45.33
N THR A 114 -30.35 -15.13 -46.12
CA THR A 114 -29.12 -14.50 -45.68
C THR A 114 -29.39 -13.43 -44.62
N GLU A 115 -30.40 -12.58 -44.83
CA GLU A 115 -30.83 -11.57 -43.85
C GLU A 115 -31.24 -12.21 -42.53
N ASP A 116 -31.99 -13.32 -42.54
CA ASP A 116 -32.39 -14.06 -41.33
C ASP A 116 -31.19 -14.61 -40.54
N ILE A 117 -30.18 -15.16 -41.22
CA ILE A 117 -28.96 -15.64 -40.55
C ILE A 117 -28.18 -14.47 -39.95
N PHE A 118 -28.05 -13.35 -40.67
CA PHE A 118 -27.28 -12.21 -40.17
C PHE A 118 -27.91 -11.54 -38.93
N ILE A 119 -29.23 -11.61 -38.75
CA ILE A 119 -29.91 -11.03 -37.58
C ILE A 119 -30.04 -12.00 -36.40
N CYS A 120 -29.71 -13.28 -36.61
CA CYS A 120 -29.78 -14.33 -35.61
C CYS A 120 -28.64 -14.20 -34.59
N GLU A 121 -28.97 -14.26 -33.29
CA GLU A 121 -28.02 -14.07 -32.19
C GLU A 121 -26.93 -15.15 -32.15
N ASP A 122 -27.25 -16.38 -32.54
CA ASP A 122 -26.27 -17.48 -32.56
C ASP A 122 -25.18 -17.33 -33.61
N PHE A 123 -25.41 -16.45 -34.59
CA PHE A 123 -24.45 -16.08 -35.62
C PHE A 123 -23.85 -14.68 -35.38
N SER A 124 -24.17 -14.03 -34.25
CA SER A 124 -23.78 -12.63 -33.97
C SER A 124 -22.33 -12.45 -33.51
N TYR A 125 -21.68 -13.47 -32.94
CA TYR A 125 -20.29 -13.39 -32.49
C TYR A 125 -19.26 -13.18 -33.62
N ILE A 126 -19.67 -13.22 -34.89
CA ILE A 126 -18.76 -12.91 -36.01
C ILE A 126 -18.66 -11.41 -36.33
N TYR A 127 -19.46 -10.57 -35.70
CA TYR A 127 -19.18 -9.14 -35.68
C TYR A 127 -18.02 -8.93 -34.69
N ILE A 128 -16.81 -8.60 -35.17
CA ILE A 128 -15.70 -8.22 -34.27
C ILE A 128 -16.11 -7.06 -33.33
N GLU A 129 -17.10 -6.29 -33.76
CA GLU A 129 -17.71 -5.19 -33.01
C GLU A 129 -18.73 -5.63 -31.95
N ALA A 130 -19.21 -6.89 -31.98
CA ALA A 130 -20.16 -7.43 -31.01
C ALA A 130 -19.49 -7.87 -29.70
N THR A 131 -18.19 -8.18 -29.73
CA THR A 131 -17.45 -8.54 -28.53
C THR A 131 -16.99 -7.27 -27.82
N ALA A 132 -17.29 -7.18 -26.52
CA ALA A 132 -16.76 -6.11 -25.69
C ALA A 132 -15.21 -6.17 -25.68
N PRO A 133 -14.52 -5.02 -25.77
CA PRO A 133 -13.08 -4.94 -25.58
C PRO A 133 -12.64 -5.59 -24.26
N LYS A 134 -11.44 -6.17 -24.26
CA LYS A 134 -10.81 -6.74 -23.08
C LYS A 134 -10.03 -5.67 -22.32
N MET A 135 -10.47 -5.40 -21.09
CA MET A 135 -9.62 -4.84 -20.04
C MET A 135 -8.98 -5.97 -19.23
N ILE A 136 -7.65 -5.93 -19.13
CA ILE A 136 -6.82 -6.97 -18.50
C ILE A 136 -5.92 -6.31 -17.46
N LEU A 137 -5.99 -6.78 -16.21
CA LEU A 137 -4.96 -6.49 -15.21
C LEU A 137 -3.91 -7.59 -15.26
N LYS A 138 -2.64 -7.20 -15.39
CA LYS A 138 -1.49 -8.10 -15.36
C LYS A 138 -0.67 -7.87 -14.10
N GLU A 139 -0.20 -8.97 -13.51
CA GLU A 139 0.88 -9.00 -12.53
C GLU A 139 2.12 -9.59 -13.23
N ASN A 140 3.15 -8.77 -13.41
CA ASN A 140 4.28 -9.03 -14.29
C ASN A 140 3.79 -9.35 -15.72
N SER A 141 3.88 -10.62 -16.11
CA SER A 141 3.41 -11.12 -17.41
C SER A 141 2.15 -11.97 -17.30
N LYS A 142 1.62 -12.20 -16.09
CA LYS A 142 0.48 -13.07 -15.84
C LYS A 142 -0.82 -12.26 -15.85
N GLU A 143 -1.79 -12.69 -16.65
CA GLU A 143 -3.14 -12.11 -16.63
C GLU A 143 -3.90 -12.58 -15.39
N LEU A 144 -4.59 -11.64 -14.74
CA LEU A 144 -5.42 -11.91 -13.57
C LEU A 144 -6.88 -12.06 -13.99
N GLU A 145 -7.51 -13.14 -13.52
CA GLU A 145 -8.96 -13.34 -13.62
C GLU A 145 -9.60 -12.53 -12.50
N LEU A 146 -10.50 -11.61 -12.82
CA LEU A 146 -11.10 -10.67 -11.87
C LEU A 146 -12.59 -10.56 -12.13
N SER A 147 -13.33 -10.13 -11.11
CA SER A 147 -14.72 -9.74 -11.29
C SER A 147 -14.83 -8.63 -12.33
N LYS A 148 -15.78 -8.81 -13.26
CA LYS A 148 -15.96 -7.96 -14.44
C LYS A 148 -17.44 -7.68 -14.63
N GLN A 149 -17.78 -6.41 -14.78
CA GLN A 149 -19.09 -5.98 -15.25
C GLN A 149 -18.90 -5.24 -16.56
N TYR A 150 -19.75 -5.48 -17.56
CA TYR A 150 -19.77 -4.65 -18.76
C TYR A 150 -21.17 -4.45 -19.31
N ASN A 151 -21.35 -3.30 -19.93
CA ASN A 151 -22.49 -2.97 -20.77
C ASN A 151 -21.95 -2.70 -22.17
N TRP A 152 -22.36 -3.48 -23.17
CA TRP A 152 -21.85 -3.35 -24.53
C TRP A 152 -22.98 -3.21 -25.53
N ALA A 153 -22.89 -2.20 -26.38
CA ALA A 153 -23.86 -1.91 -27.41
C ALA A 153 -23.19 -1.97 -28.78
N TYR A 154 -23.83 -2.62 -29.75
CA TYR A 154 -23.34 -2.66 -31.13
C TYR A 154 -24.50 -2.66 -32.14
N LYS A 155 -24.20 -2.19 -33.35
CA LYS A 155 -25.17 -2.08 -34.44
C LYS A 155 -25.17 -3.33 -35.32
N LYS A 156 -26.34 -3.93 -35.50
CA LYS A 156 -26.55 -5.08 -36.40
C LYS A 156 -26.63 -4.62 -37.86
N ILE A 157 -26.49 -5.56 -38.81
CA ILE A 157 -26.44 -5.29 -40.26
C ILE A 157 -27.72 -4.61 -40.82
N ASN A 158 -28.84 -4.78 -40.12
CA ASN A 158 -30.15 -4.18 -40.40
C ASN A 158 -30.31 -2.78 -39.77
N ASN A 159 -29.22 -2.20 -39.26
CA ASN A 159 -29.16 -0.96 -38.49
C ASN A 159 -29.88 -0.97 -37.12
N SER A 160 -30.39 -2.11 -36.64
CA SER A 160 -30.92 -2.20 -35.28
C SER A 160 -29.78 -2.24 -34.25
N LEU A 161 -29.98 -1.64 -33.08
CA LEU A 161 -29.04 -1.67 -31.97
C LEU A 161 -29.29 -2.91 -31.10
N TYR A 162 -28.22 -3.53 -30.62
CA TYR A 162 -28.25 -4.54 -29.57
C TYR A 162 -27.44 -4.06 -28.38
N GLU A 163 -27.90 -4.38 -27.17
CA GLU A 163 -27.25 -4.03 -25.92
C GLU A 163 -27.19 -5.28 -25.05
N GLU A 164 -26.00 -5.56 -24.52
CA GLU A 164 -25.73 -6.66 -23.61
C GLU A 164 -25.25 -6.11 -22.27
N ARG A 165 -25.67 -6.77 -21.19
CA ARG A 165 -25.10 -6.57 -19.86
C ARG A 165 -24.63 -7.90 -19.33
N VAL A 166 -23.37 -7.96 -18.91
CA VAL A 166 -22.76 -9.16 -18.36
C VAL A 166 -22.09 -8.82 -17.03
N GLU A 167 -22.23 -9.75 -16.10
CA GLU A 167 -21.61 -9.72 -14.79
C GLU A 167 -20.92 -11.07 -14.57
N ILE A 168 -19.60 -11.02 -14.48
CA ILE A 168 -18.74 -12.16 -14.18
C ILE A 168 -18.29 -11.95 -12.73
N ASN A 169 -18.84 -12.75 -11.83
CA ASN A 169 -18.47 -12.75 -10.43
C ASN A 169 -17.44 -13.85 -10.17
N GLU A 170 -16.17 -13.46 -10.15
CA GLU A 170 -15.11 -14.27 -9.56
C GLU A 170 -15.06 -13.98 -8.06
N ASP A 171 -14.74 -14.97 -7.22
CA ASP A 171 -14.50 -14.71 -5.80
C ASP A 171 -13.51 -13.56 -5.67
N LYS A 172 -13.92 -12.48 -4.98
CA LYS A 172 -13.17 -11.21 -4.89
C LYS A 172 -11.69 -11.46 -4.66
N ASN A 173 -10.90 -11.38 -5.71
CA ASN A 173 -9.49 -11.70 -5.66
C ASN A 173 -8.79 -10.61 -4.84
N VAL A 174 -8.29 -11.00 -3.67
CA VAL A 174 -7.41 -10.17 -2.85
C VAL A 174 -6.03 -10.23 -3.48
N LEU A 175 -5.54 -9.09 -3.97
CA LEU A 175 -4.22 -8.95 -4.55
C LEU A 175 -3.28 -8.39 -3.48
N ASN A 176 -2.24 -9.13 -3.12
CA ASN A 176 -1.20 -8.65 -2.21
C ASN A 176 -0.18 -7.84 -3.00
N ILE A 177 -0.28 -6.52 -2.93
CA ILE A 177 0.57 -5.59 -3.66
C ILE A 177 1.75 -5.22 -2.78
N ASN A 178 2.93 -5.74 -3.11
CA ASN A 178 4.21 -5.45 -2.45
C ASN A 178 5.16 -4.60 -3.33
N ASP A 179 4.91 -4.56 -4.63
CA ASP A 179 5.63 -3.73 -5.61
C ASP A 179 4.66 -3.28 -6.71
N LEU A 180 4.49 -1.96 -6.83
CA LEU A 180 3.58 -1.34 -7.78
C LEU A 180 4.03 -1.48 -9.24
N GLU A 181 5.33 -1.67 -9.50
CA GLU A 181 5.87 -1.79 -10.86
C GLU A 181 5.40 -3.07 -11.57
N ASN A 182 4.98 -4.06 -10.78
CA ASN A 182 4.53 -5.35 -11.30
C ASN A 182 3.12 -5.29 -11.88
N TYR A 183 2.31 -4.27 -11.59
CA TYR A 183 0.90 -4.26 -11.97
C TYR A 183 0.60 -3.30 -13.13
N LYS A 184 0.00 -3.80 -14.21
CA LYS A 184 -0.35 -3.02 -15.39
C LYS A 184 -1.74 -3.34 -15.92
N ILE A 185 -2.44 -2.31 -16.37
CA ILE A 185 -3.72 -2.44 -17.05
C ILE A 185 -3.47 -2.33 -18.55
N GLU A 186 -3.98 -3.30 -19.29
CA GLU A 186 -3.90 -3.35 -20.74
C GLU A 186 -5.31 -3.42 -21.34
N PHE A 187 -5.44 -2.83 -22.53
CA PHE A 187 -6.65 -2.83 -23.34
C PHE A 187 -6.32 -3.36 -24.73
N ASP A 188 -7.13 -4.27 -25.25
CA ASP A 188 -7.04 -4.66 -26.66
C ASP A 188 -7.48 -3.52 -27.60
N ILE A 189 -8.48 -2.73 -27.18
CA ILE A 189 -8.92 -1.50 -27.81
C ILE A 189 -8.92 -0.40 -26.76
N ILE A 190 -8.04 0.60 -26.94
CA ILE A 190 -7.91 1.73 -26.00
C ILE A 190 -9.27 2.44 -25.84
N PRO A 191 -9.79 2.57 -24.61
CA PRO A 191 -11.04 3.28 -24.34
C PRO A 191 -10.89 4.79 -24.56
N ASP A 192 -12.01 5.46 -24.79
CA ASP A 192 -12.02 6.92 -24.92
C ASP A 192 -11.75 7.60 -23.58
N ASN A 193 -12.17 6.96 -22.49
CA ASN A 193 -11.81 7.33 -21.13
C ASN A 193 -11.70 6.09 -20.26
N TYR A 194 -10.79 6.12 -19.29
CA TYR A 194 -10.75 5.13 -18.23
C TYR A 194 -10.19 5.74 -16.96
N ILE A 195 -10.58 5.24 -15.79
CA ILE A 195 -10.15 5.78 -14.51
C ILE A 195 -10.01 4.65 -13.50
N ILE A 196 -8.96 4.73 -12.68
CA ILE A 196 -8.77 3.87 -11.53
C ILE A 196 -9.19 4.68 -10.30
N LYS A 197 -10.09 4.12 -9.49
CA LYS A 197 -10.56 4.70 -8.23
C LYS A 197 -10.11 3.80 -7.10
N VAL A 198 -9.45 4.38 -6.10
CA VAL A 198 -9.06 3.67 -4.88
C VAL A 198 -9.96 4.12 -3.74
N PHE A 199 -10.55 3.16 -3.05
CA PHE A 199 -11.48 3.38 -1.95
C PHE A 199 -10.91 2.89 -0.63
N LYS A 200 -11.13 3.68 0.42
CA LYS A 200 -10.94 3.27 1.82
C LYS A 200 -12.20 3.62 2.60
N ASN A 201 -12.74 2.65 3.36
CA ASN A 201 -13.96 2.82 4.16
C ASN A 201 -15.15 3.39 3.34
N GLY A 202 -15.30 2.94 2.10
CA GLY A 202 -16.38 3.36 1.19
C GLY A 202 -16.22 4.75 0.55
N LYS A 203 -15.10 5.45 0.80
CA LYS A 203 -14.82 6.76 0.18
C LYS A 203 -13.67 6.64 -0.82
N VAL A 204 -13.81 7.29 -1.97
CA VAL A 204 -12.70 7.46 -2.93
C VAL A 204 -11.63 8.32 -2.28
N ILE A 205 -10.41 7.80 -2.16
CA ILE A 205 -9.25 8.50 -1.60
C ILE A 205 -8.28 8.96 -2.70
N LYS A 206 -8.29 8.30 -3.86
CA LYS A 206 -7.39 8.62 -4.99
C LYS A 206 -8.05 8.20 -6.30
N THR A 207 -7.74 8.95 -7.36
CA THR A 207 -8.06 8.59 -8.74
C THR A 207 -6.81 8.69 -9.61
N ALA A 208 -6.62 7.76 -10.53
CA ALA A 208 -5.40 7.65 -11.34
C ALA A 208 -5.63 7.02 -12.72
N LYS A 209 -4.58 7.01 -13.56
CA LYS A 209 -4.57 6.32 -14.87
C LYS A 209 -3.68 5.07 -14.86
N THR A 210 -2.86 4.87 -13.85
CA THR A 210 -2.07 3.63 -13.66
C THR A 210 -2.19 3.12 -12.23
N ILE A 211 -1.94 1.81 -12.00
CA ILE A 211 -1.94 1.23 -10.66
C ILE A 211 -0.87 1.90 -9.79
N LYS A 212 0.30 2.21 -10.36
CA LYS A 212 1.36 2.95 -9.67
C LYS A 212 0.89 4.31 -9.17
N GLU A 213 0.35 5.16 -10.04
CA GLU A 213 -0.21 6.47 -9.67
C GLU A 213 -1.36 6.37 -8.65
N ALA A 214 -2.09 5.25 -8.65
CA ALA A 214 -3.20 5.02 -7.73
C ALA A 214 -2.73 4.82 -6.28
N PHE A 215 -1.49 4.37 -6.08
CA PHE A 215 -0.95 3.98 -4.77
C PHE A 215 0.34 4.71 -4.36
N GLU A 216 0.99 5.47 -5.25
CA GLU A 216 2.29 6.11 -4.97
C GLU A 216 2.31 7.04 -3.74
N ASP A 217 1.18 7.64 -3.38
CA ASP A 217 1.02 8.51 -2.21
C ASP A 217 0.33 7.82 -1.01
N ILE A 218 -0.03 6.54 -1.16
CA ILE A 218 -0.70 5.79 -0.11
C ILE A 218 0.37 5.17 0.79
N THR A 219 0.64 5.84 1.91
CA THR A 219 1.66 5.45 2.88
C THR A 219 1.14 4.50 3.97
N LYS A 220 -0.10 4.04 3.87
CA LYS A 220 -0.73 3.17 4.86
C LYS A 220 -1.05 1.83 4.22
N ASP A 221 -0.56 0.79 4.83
CA ASP A 221 -0.81 -0.58 4.41
C ASP A 221 -2.27 -0.99 4.71
N GLY A 222 -2.63 -2.16 4.20
CA GLY A 222 -3.91 -2.81 4.39
C GLY A 222 -4.81 -2.77 3.17
N ASN A 223 -6.09 -3.05 3.40
CA ASN A 223 -7.03 -3.31 2.31
C ASN A 223 -7.63 -2.04 1.71
N TYR A 224 -7.60 -1.98 0.39
CA TYR A 224 -8.19 -0.94 -0.46
C TYR A 224 -9.05 -1.60 -1.53
N LEU A 225 -10.28 -1.13 -1.70
CA LEU A 225 -11.07 -1.54 -2.86
C LEU A 225 -10.60 -0.71 -4.05
N VAL A 226 -10.29 -1.37 -5.15
CA VAL A 226 -9.91 -0.72 -6.40
C VAL A 226 -10.99 -1.00 -7.42
N GLU A 227 -11.44 0.05 -8.09
CA GLU A 227 -12.36 -0.04 -9.22
C GLU A 227 -11.70 0.60 -10.43
N VAL A 228 -11.69 -0.11 -11.56
CA VAL A 228 -11.24 0.44 -12.83
C VAL A 228 -12.43 0.49 -13.75
N GLU A 229 -12.78 1.70 -14.18
CA GLU A 229 -13.87 1.96 -15.11
C GLU A 229 -13.28 2.36 -16.46
N ALA A 230 -13.73 1.72 -17.54
CA ALA A 230 -13.36 2.03 -18.91
C ALA A 230 -14.60 2.30 -19.77
N GLU A 231 -14.54 3.32 -20.62
CA GLU A 231 -15.65 3.83 -21.43
C GLU A 231 -15.24 3.98 -22.89
N TRP A 232 -16.04 3.39 -23.78
CA TRP A 232 -16.00 3.62 -25.22
C TRP A 232 -17.26 4.41 -25.59
N TYR A 233 -17.10 5.65 -26.02
CA TYR A 233 -18.21 6.54 -26.36
C TYR A 233 -18.84 6.18 -27.69
N LYS A 234 -20.14 6.41 -27.77
CA LYS A 234 -20.88 6.42 -29.03
C LYS A 234 -20.39 7.59 -29.89
N LYS A 235 -19.72 7.30 -31.01
CA LYS A 235 -19.16 8.29 -31.93
C LYS A 235 -19.68 8.04 -33.34
N LEU A 236 -19.76 9.10 -34.14
CA LEU A 236 -20.11 8.97 -35.56
C LEU A 236 -19.04 8.12 -36.26
N GLY A 237 -19.46 7.01 -36.88
CA GLY A 237 -18.55 6.07 -37.54
C GLY A 237 -17.97 4.97 -36.63
N ARG A 238 -18.33 4.93 -35.35
CA ARG A 238 -18.10 3.77 -34.48
C ARG A 238 -19.45 3.12 -34.19
N ASP A 239 -19.64 1.91 -34.70
CA ASP A 239 -20.91 1.17 -34.61
C ASP A 239 -21.04 0.36 -33.31
N ASN A 240 -20.08 0.48 -32.38
CA ASN A 240 -20.08 -0.11 -31.05
C ASN A 240 -19.63 0.86 -29.95
N TYR A 241 -20.14 0.68 -28.73
CA TYR A 241 -19.83 1.52 -27.57
C TYR A 241 -20.24 0.81 -26.28
N GLY A 242 -19.73 1.27 -25.14
CA GLY A 242 -20.09 0.65 -23.87
C GLY A 242 -19.14 1.00 -22.75
N THR A 243 -19.30 0.28 -21.65
CA THR A 243 -18.53 0.45 -20.42
C THR A 243 -18.08 -0.89 -19.88
N GLN A 244 -16.91 -0.92 -19.24
CA GLN A 244 -16.43 -2.07 -18.50
C GLN A 244 -15.89 -1.62 -17.15
N THR A 245 -16.21 -2.38 -16.11
CA THR A 245 -15.71 -2.19 -14.75
C THR A 245 -15.05 -3.48 -14.30
N ILE A 246 -13.84 -3.37 -13.75
CA ILE A 246 -13.22 -4.41 -12.91
C ILE A 246 -13.09 -3.89 -11.50
N ASP A 247 -13.33 -4.75 -10.52
CA ASP A 247 -13.07 -4.46 -9.12
C ASP A 247 -12.27 -5.58 -8.45
N PHE A 248 -11.40 -5.18 -7.52
CA PHE A 248 -10.59 -6.11 -6.73
C PHE A 248 -10.19 -5.48 -5.40
N LEU A 249 -9.81 -6.33 -4.44
CA LEU A 249 -9.28 -5.85 -3.17
C LEU A 249 -7.75 -5.84 -3.24
N ALA A 250 -7.13 -4.66 -3.18
CA ALA A 250 -5.70 -4.51 -3.04
C ALA A 250 -5.33 -4.52 -1.56
N ASN A 251 -4.56 -5.52 -1.13
CA ASN A 251 -3.90 -5.53 0.16
C ASN A 251 -2.47 -4.98 -0.02
N LEU A 252 -2.24 -3.74 0.40
CA LEU A 252 -0.89 -3.17 0.43
C LEU A 252 -0.15 -3.72 1.65
N ASP A 253 1.00 -4.33 1.42
CA ASP A 253 1.90 -4.83 2.46
C ASP A 253 3.33 -4.50 2.03
N TYR A 254 3.74 -3.27 2.29
CA TYR A 254 5.08 -2.80 2.00
C TYR A 254 6.03 -3.28 3.11
N PRO A 255 7.23 -3.76 2.75
CA PRO A 255 8.21 -4.09 3.76
C PRO A 255 8.56 -2.82 4.56
N ALA A 256 8.78 -3.01 5.86
CA ALA A 256 9.26 -1.96 6.74
C ALA A 256 10.57 -1.39 6.18
N GLU A 257 10.77 -0.09 6.37
CA GLU A 257 12.00 0.58 5.96
C GLU A 257 12.62 1.33 7.14
N LEU A 258 13.92 1.15 7.31
CA LEU A 258 14.71 1.67 8.42
C LEU A 258 15.45 2.95 8.03
N GLU A 259 15.17 4.02 8.76
CA GLU A 259 15.77 5.34 8.61
C GLU A 259 16.48 5.79 9.88
N ILE A 260 17.65 6.42 9.72
CA ILE A 260 18.34 7.13 10.81
C ILE A 260 18.08 8.61 10.59
N LEU A 261 17.38 9.24 11.53
CA LEU A 261 16.98 10.64 11.44
C LEU A 261 18.09 11.60 11.90
N SER A 262 18.97 11.15 12.80
CA SER A 262 20.10 11.96 13.25
C SER A 262 21.19 12.05 12.17
N THR A 263 21.66 13.27 11.89
CA THR A 263 22.65 13.53 10.83
C THR A 263 24.09 13.39 11.30
N ASN A 264 24.39 13.86 12.51
CA ASN A 264 25.70 13.76 13.14
C ASN A 264 25.50 13.10 14.50
N ASN A 265 26.38 12.16 14.82
CA ASN A 265 26.33 11.41 16.07
C ASN A 265 27.68 11.55 16.77
N TYR A 266 27.69 12.13 17.96
CA TYR A 266 28.86 12.19 18.84
C TYR A 266 28.54 11.50 20.17
N PRO A 267 29.56 11.13 20.97
CA PRO A 267 29.35 10.72 22.35
C PRO A 267 28.48 11.74 23.11
N GLY A 268 27.45 11.24 23.78
CA GLY A 268 26.46 12.03 24.50
C GLY A 268 25.31 12.59 23.64
N ASP A 269 25.29 12.41 22.33
CA ASP A 269 24.14 12.80 21.50
C ASP A 269 23.01 11.76 21.56
N ILE A 270 21.89 12.10 20.95
CA ILE A 270 20.71 11.28 20.76
C ILE A 270 20.74 10.70 19.33
N LEU A 271 20.73 9.37 19.21
CA LEU A 271 20.49 8.65 17.97
C LEU A 271 18.97 8.46 17.81
N SER A 272 18.40 9.01 16.73
CA SER A 272 16.98 8.85 16.42
C SER A 272 16.79 7.92 15.24
N VAL A 273 16.06 6.85 15.44
CA VAL A 273 15.80 5.80 14.44
C VAL A 273 14.31 5.73 14.18
N PHE A 274 13.91 5.72 12.92
CA PHE A 274 12.53 5.63 12.49
C PHE A 274 12.34 4.42 11.58
N VAL A 275 11.27 3.67 11.80
CA VAL A 275 10.86 2.53 10.99
C VAL A 275 9.49 2.87 10.40
N LYS A 276 9.44 3.06 9.08
CA LYS A 276 8.20 3.31 8.34
C LYS A 276 7.64 2.00 7.79
N ASN A 277 6.39 2.04 7.32
CA ASN A 277 5.65 0.89 6.81
C ASN A 277 5.62 -0.28 7.83
N VAL A 278 5.27 0.04 9.08
CA VAL A 278 5.09 -0.95 10.14
C VAL A 278 3.59 -1.22 10.28
N ASN A 279 3.18 -2.46 10.04
CA ASN A 279 1.78 -2.87 10.09
C ASN A 279 1.28 -3.02 11.53
N GLU A 280 -0.05 -3.01 11.71
CA GLU A 280 -0.66 -3.17 13.04
C GLU A 280 -0.28 -4.51 13.72
N ASP A 281 -0.01 -5.54 12.93
CA ASP A 281 0.41 -6.85 13.40
C ASP A 281 1.94 -7.03 13.45
N ASP A 282 2.72 -6.07 12.96
CA ASP A 282 4.17 -6.12 12.98
C ASP A 282 4.75 -5.87 14.37
N THR A 283 5.82 -6.59 14.71
CA THR A 283 6.63 -6.28 15.90
C THR A 283 8.00 -5.79 15.48
N VAL A 284 8.42 -4.64 16.01
CA VAL A 284 9.74 -4.04 15.71
C VAL A 284 10.67 -4.21 16.89
N ASN A 285 11.86 -4.77 16.65
CA ASN A 285 12.91 -4.94 17.65
C ASN A 285 14.20 -4.29 17.14
N LEU A 286 14.60 -3.18 17.76
CA LEU A 286 15.82 -2.46 17.39
C LEU A 286 17.00 -2.90 18.26
N LEU A 287 18.14 -3.16 17.63
CA LEU A 287 19.38 -3.57 18.27
C LEU A 287 20.52 -2.69 17.76
N CYS A 288 21.20 -1.99 18.67
CA CYS A 288 22.35 -1.18 18.35
C CYS A 288 23.51 -1.51 19.30
N THR A 289 24.67 -1.88 18.77
CA THR A 289 25.85 -2.19 19.59
C THR A 289 26.53 -0.95 20.18
N ALA A 290 26.20 0.24 19.68
CA ALA A 290 26.66 1.51 20.27
C ALA A 290 25.91 1.88 21.54
N ILE A 291 24.74 1.26 21.77
CA ILE A 291 23.79 1.63 22.82
C ILE A 291 23.72 0.49 23.82
N ASN A 292 24.24 0.73 25.02
CA ASN A 292 24.25 -0.24 26.12
C ASN A 292 23.10 -0.03 27.09
N PHE A 293 22.06 0.68 26.66
CA PHE A 293 20.90 1.04 27.48
C PHE A 293 19.64 0.41 26.90
N GLU A 294 18.72 0.05 27.79
CA GLU A 294 17.39 -0.36 27.38
C GLU A 294 16.68 0.84 26.75
N THR A 295 16.09 0.64 25.58
CA THR A 295 15.38 1.69 24.85
C THR A 295 13.98 1.19 24.49
N LYS A 296 13.03 2.12 24.44
CA LYS A 296 11.64 1.83 24.16
C LYS A 296 11.27 2.35 22.77
N ASN A 297 10.46 1.59 22.07
CA ASN A 297 9.85 1.98 20.80
C ASN A 297 8.55 2.73 21.06
N TYR A 298 8.30 3.77 20.26
CA TYR A 298 7.11 4.61 20.36
C TYR A 298 6.45 4.75 18.99
N THR A 299 5.13 4.95 18.98
CA THR A 299 4.41 5.24 17.74
C THR A 299 4.61 6.71 17.37
N TYR A 300 5.01 6.97 16.12
CA TYR A 300 5.22 8.33 15.61
C TYR A 300 4.91 8.37 14.11
N ASN A 301 4.10 9.33 13.67
CA ASN A 301 3.75 9.53 12.24
C ASN A 301 3.35 8.25 11.48
N GLY A 302 2.65 7.33 12.14
CA GLY A 302 2.21 6.06 11.53
C GLY A 302 3.30 4.99 11.39
N GLY A 303 4.50 5.22 11.95
CA GLY A 303 5.56 4.23 12.08
C GLY A 303 6.03 4.10 13.52
N ILE A 304 7.22 3.51 13.69
CA ILE A 304 7.87 3.32 14.99
C ILE A 304 9.12 4.19 15.08
N ILE A 305 9.23 5.00 16.13
CA ILE A 305 10.44 5.75 16.45
C ILE A 305 11.09 5.21 17.72
N ASN A 306 12.41 5.25 17.76
CA ASN A 306 13.19 5.01 18.95
C ASN A 306 14.27 6.09 19.10
N ILE A 307 14.38 6.62 20.30
CA ILE A 307 15.28 7.71 20.67
C ILE A 307 16.30 7.11 21.65
N MET A 308 17.55 6.97 21.21
CA MET A 308 18.58 6.23 21.91
C MET A 308 19.71 7.18 22.38
N PRO A 309 20.08 7.18 23.66
CA PRO A 309 21.21 7.96 24.14
C PRO A 309 22.54 7.30 23.75
N ILE A 310 23.37 8.00 22.97
CA ILE A 310 24.75 7.59 22.73
C ILE A 310 25.55 7.92 23.99
N SER A 311 26.17 6.92 24.61
CA SER A 311 26.97 7.14 25.82
C SER A 311 28.02 8.23 25.61
N VAL A 312 28.26 9.07 26.61
CA VAL A 312 29.41 9.99 26.64
C VAL A 312 30.76 9.26 26.55
N ASN A 313 30.77 7.96 26.88
CA ASN A 313 31.94 7.09 26.79
C ASN A 313 31.95 6.23 25.50
N ALA A 314 31.05 6.50 24.54
CA ALA A 314 31.00 5.75 23.30
C ALA A 314 32.32 5.85 22.54
N ILE A 315 32.82 4.71 22.06
CA ILE A 315 34.06 4.64 21.29
C ILE A 315 33.77 5.18 19.88
N PRO A 316 34.56 6.13 19.36
CA PRO A 316 34.38 6.60 17.99
C PRO A 316 34.56 5.46 16.97
N GLY A 317 33.67 5.38 15.97
CA GLY A 317 33.70 4.30 15.00
C GLY A 317 32.41 4.12 14.22
N GLN A 318 32.40 3.12 13.35
CA GLN A 318 31.19 2.69 12.64
C GLN A 318 30.41 1.69 13.47
N TYR A 319 29.10 1.90 13.51
CA TYR A 319 28.14 1.06 14.21
C TYR A 319 26.99 0.71 13.28
N GLU A 320 26.31 -0.38 13.62
CA GLU A 320 25.14 -0.85 12.89
C GLU A 320 23.92 -0.79 13.80
N ILE A 321 22.83 -0.22 13.29
CA ILE A 321 21.49 -0.42 13.83
C ILE A 321 20.83 -1.54 13.04
N ARG A 322 20.36 -2.56 13.75
CA ARG A 322 19.59 -3.67 13.18
C ARG A 322 18.14 -3.58 13.64
N CYS A 323 17.22 -3.71 12.71
CA CYS A 323 15.79 -3.75 12.95
C CYS A 323 15.27 -5.14 12.59
N ILE A 324 14.90 -5.93 13.59
CA ILE A 324 14.27 -7.23 13.40
C ILE A 324 12.76 -7.02 13.45
N VAL A 325 12.11 -7.21 12.31
CA VAL A 325 10.66 -7.16 12.17
C VAL A 325 10.11 -8.56 12.38
N ASN A 326 9.03 -8.68 13.15
CA ASN A 326 8.34 -9.93 13.43
C ASN A 326 9.21 -11.01 14.09
N LYS A 327 10.12 -10.59 14.98
CA LYS A 327 11.02 -11.48 15.71
C LYS A 327 10.28 -12.67 16.34
N GLY A 328 10.70 -13.88 16.01
CA GLY A 328 10.13 -15.16 16.46
C GLY A 328 8.93 -15.64 15.65
N LYS A 329 8.47 -14.90 14.63
CA LYS A 329 7.35 -15.29 13.75
C LYS A 329 7.85 -15.84 12.41
N LYS A 330 6.95 -16.46 11.64
CA LYS A 330 7.25 -17.06 10.32
C LYS A 330 7.73 -16.02 9.28
N ASN A 331 7.24 -14.79 9.38
CA ASN A 331 7.58 -13.67 8.51
C ASN A 331 8.65 -12.74 9.14
N GLU A 332 9.56 -13.29 9.95
CA GLU A 332 10.69 -12.53 10.48
C GLU A 332 11.65 -12.10 9.36
N TYR A 333 12.07 -10.84 9.37
CA TYR A 333 13.18 -10.36 8.54
C TYR A 333 13.96 -9.27 9.26
N CYS A 334 15.20 -9.02 8.81
CA CYS A 334 16.11 -8.06 9.44
C CYS A 334 16.52 -6.99 8.42
N LEU A 335 16.35 -5.73 8.80
CA LEU A 335 16.90 -4.56 8.12
C LEU A 335 18.13 -4.07 8.88
N SER A 336 19.08 -3.44 8.20
CA SER A 336 20.16 -2.75 8.88
C SER A 336 20.62 -1.48 8.19
N LYS A 337 21.16 -0.57 9.00
CA LYS A 337 21.77 0.69 8.58
C LYS A 337 23.06 0.91 9.36
N VAL A 338 24.09 1.41 8.68
CA VAL A 338 25.34 1.80 9.30
C VAL A 338 25.30 3.29 9.61
N PHE A 339 25.85 3.68 10.76
CA PHE A 339 26.12 5.07 11.12
C PHE A 339 27.48 5.20 11.78
N THR A 340 27.99 6.42 11.83
CA THR A 340 29.29 6.73 12.43
C THR A 340 29.08 7.54 13.71
N VAL A 341 29.69 7.10 14.80
CA VAL A 341 29.91 7.91 16.00
C VAL A 341 31.26 8.60 15.82
N ASN A 342 31.23 9.93 15.71
CA ASN A 342 32.42 10.74 15.49
C ASN A 342 33.18 10.99 16.80
N GLU A 343 34.48 11.24 16.70
CA GLU A 343 35.30 11.62 17.85
C GLU A 343 34.82 12.95 18.44
N LYS A 344 34.70 13.00 19.77
CA LYS A 344 34.44 14.23 20.53
C LYS A 344 35.36 14.25 21.75
N LYS A 345 36.07 15.37 21.93
CA LYS A 345 36.90 15.60 23.11
C LYS A 345 36.16 16.53 24.06
N PHE A 346 35.98 16.07 25.29
CA PHE A 346 35.39 16.89 26.36
C PHE A 346 36.49 17.67 27.09
N LYS A 347 36.16 18.90 27.49
CA LYS A 347 37.10 19.73 28.26
C LYS A 347 37.24 19.17 29.68
N THR A 348 38.38 19.42 30.28
CA THR A 348 38.63 19.11 31.70
C THR A 348 38.53 20.39 32.51
N GLN A 349 37.84 20.31 33.64
CA GLN A 349 37.65 21.39 34.59
C GLN A 349 38.15 20.94 35.96
N TYR A 350 38.90 21.81 36.64
CA TYR A 350 39.36 21.60 38.01
C TYR A 350 38.63 22.60 38.90
N LEU A 351 37.91 22.10 39.91
CA LEU A 351 37.09 22.89 40.80
C LEU A 351 37.60 22.73 42.24
N GLN A 352 37.85 23.87 42.89
CA GLN A 352 38.12 23.95 44.32
C GLN A 352 36.90 24.56 44.98
N ILE A 353 36.24 23.78 45.83
CA ILE A 353 34.95 24.07 46.42
C ILE A 353 35.11 24.05 47.94
N ASP A 354 34.52 25.05 48.60
CA ASP A 354 34.51 25.16 50.05
C ASP A 354 34.02 23.86 50.69
N GLU A 355 34.84 23.27 51.56
CA GLU A 355 34.56 22.00 52.24
C GLU A 355 33.24 22.07 53.01
N SER A 356 32.89 23.23 53.58
CA SER A 356 31.65 23.40 54.33
C SER A 356 30.38 23.28 53.46
N ILE A 357 30.47 23.58 52.16
CA ILE A 357 29.38 23.36 51.20
C ILE A 357 29.37 21.89 50.81
N SER A 358 30.54 21.33 50.48
CA SER A 358 30.68 19.92 50.08
C SER A 358 30.16 18.97 51.16
N ASP A 359 30.58 19.14 52.41
CA ASP A 359 30.20 18.31 53.54
C ASP A 359 28.70 18.36 53.86
N LYS A 360 28.03 19.46 53.52
CA LYS A 360 26.57 19.60 53.74
C LYS A 360 25.74 19.03 52.60
N THR A 361 26.26 19.08 51.37
CA THR A 361 25.45 18.86 50.16
C THR A 361 25.81 17.59 49.40
N ARG A 362 27.06 17.13 49.48
CA ARG A 362 27.58 15.90 48.83
C ARG A 362 27.70 14.74 49.82
N THR A 363 26.68 14.55 50.67
CA THR A 363 26.63 13.42 51.61
C THR A 363 26.00 12.19 50.96
N GLU A 364 26.24 11.02 51.54
CA GLU A 364 25.58 9.77 51.12
C GLU A 364 24.05 9.87 51.22
N ILE A 365 23.52 10.54 52.25
CA ILE A 365 22.07 10.75 52.40
C ILE A 365 21.53 11.64 51.28
N ALA A 366 22.25 12.71 50.93
CA ALA A 366 21.86 13.59 49.82
C ALA A 366 21.89 12.86 48.46
N ASN A 367 22.86 11.97 48.26
CA ASN A 367 22.92 11.11 47.07
C ASN A 367 21.74 10.14 47.02
N GLN A 368 21.40 9.49 48.14
CA GLN A 368 20.25 8.59 48.21
C GLN A 368 18.91 9.32 47.98
N GLU A 369 18.77 10.53 48.51
CA GLU A 369 17.62 11.42 48.24
C GLU A 369 17.51 11.71 46.74
N TYR A 370 18.62 12.11 46.11
CA TYR A 370 18.69 12.37 44.67
C TYR A 370 18.31 11.14 43.83
N LEU A 371 18.88 9.97 44.13
CA LEU A 371 18.57 8.74 43.42
C LEU A 371 17.08 8.38 43.55
N LYS A 372 16.53 8.46 44.77
CA LYS A 372 15.14 8.11 45.04
C LYS A 372 14.13 9.06 44.40
N ILE A 373 14.46 10.34 44.29
CA ILE A 373 13.51 11.35 43.80
C ILE A 373 13.75 11.62 42.32
N VAL A 374 14.96 12.04 41.94
CA VAL A 374 15.23 12.48 40.57
C VAL A 374 15.38 11.28 39.63
N LYS A 375 16.27 10.33 39.95
CA LYS A 375 16.50 9.18 39.04
C LYS A 375 15.25 8.31 38.91
N SER A 376 14.53 8.04 40.00
CA SER A 376 13.27 7.29 39.92
C SER A 376 12.15 8.05 39.20
N SER A 377 12.12 9.40 39.25
CA SER A 377 11.13 10.18 38.48
C SER A 377 11.27 10.03 36.97
N ARG A 378 12.46 9.61 36.50
CA ARG A 378 12.79 9.40 35.09
C ARG A 378 12.77 7.94 34.65
N GLU A 379 12.33 7.01 35.51
CA GLU A 379 12.17 5.58 35.15
C GLU A 379 10.90 5.32 34.33
N CYS A 380 9.90 6.21 34.43
CA CYS A 380 8.65 6.12 33.68
C CYS A 380 8.36 7.44 32.99
N SER A 381 7.96 7.35 31.73
CA SER A 381 7.58 8.49 30.88
C SER A 381 6.28 8.19 30.15
N PHE A 382 5.60 9.24 29.69
CA PHE A 382 4.47 9.10 28.77
C PHE A 382 4.92 8.54 27.42
N ASP A 383 4.06 7.77 26.76
CA ASP A 383 4.38 7.18 25.46
C ASP A 383 4.18 8.16 24.30
N GLU A 384 3.36 9.18 24.52
CA GLU A 384 3.09 10.25 23.58
C GLU A 384 4.17 11.32 23.58
N MET A 385 4.45 11.91 22.41
CA MET A 385 5.28 13.10 22.29
C MET A 385 4.53 14.33 22.81
N LEU A 386 4.95 14.90 23.95
CA LEU A 386 4.32 16.09 24.55
C LEU A 386 4.95 17.40 24.10
N TRP A 387 6.20 17.38 23.62
CA TRP A 387 6.91 18.56 23.14
C TRP A 387 6.51 18.95 21.72
N GLN A 388 6.77 20.20 21.37
CA GLN A 388 6.57 20.72 20.01
C GLN A 388 7.79 21.50 19.53
N ASP A 389 8.13 21.31 18.26
CA ASP A 389 9.27 21.92 17.59
C ASP A 389 10.58 21.76 18.39
N LYS A 390 11.49 22.72 18.23
CA LYS A 390 12.77 22.82 18.93
C LYS A 390 12.58 23.23 20.38
N PHE A 391 13.40 22.69 21.28
CA PHE A 391 13.48 23.16 22.65
C PHE A 391 14.08 24.57 22.69
N ILE A 392 13.73 25.37 23.71
CA ILE A 392 14.33 26.69 23.92
C ILE A 392 15.41 26.65 24.99
N MET A 393 16.40 27.54 24.89
CA MET A 393 17.28 27.80 26.03
C MET A 393 16.44 28.30 27.21
N PRO A 394 16.59 27.71 28.41
CA PRO A 394 15.72 28.02 29.56
C PRO A 394 16.04 29.36 30.23
N VAL A 395 17.25 29.89 30.01
CA VAL A 395 17.70 31.19 30.50
C VAL A 395 18.68 31.80 29.51
N GLU A 396 18.67 33.12 29.38
CA GLU A 396 19.75 33.87 28.71
C GLU A 396 20.85 34.12 29.73
N GLY A 397 21.98 33.43 29.57
CA GLY A 397 23.11 33.49 30.49
C GLY A 397 24.43 33.15 29.81
N VAL A 398 25.53 33.31 30.55
CA VAL A 398 26.88 32.98 30.08
C VAL A 398 27.13 31.50 30.36
N LEU A 399 27.50 30.73 29.34
CA LEU A 399 27.93 29.34 29.51
C LEU A 399 29.22 29.29 30.33
N THR A 400 29.17 28.70 31.52
CA THR A 400 30.32 28.55 32.43
C THR A 400 30.91 27.16 32.42
N THR A 401 30.06 26.13 32.29
CA THR A 401 30.51 24.75 32.10
C THR A 401 29.67 24.08 31.02
N ASP A 402 30.34 23.43 30.07
CA ASP A 402 29.68 22.73 28.99
C ASP A 402 29.27 21.29 29.35
N PHE A 403 28.48 20.67 28.48
CA PHE A 403 28.05 19.29 28.65
C PHE A 403 29.19 18.30 28.53
N ALA A 404 29.16 17.31 29.43
CA ALA A 404 30.12 16.23 29.55
C ALA A 404 31.57 16.66 29.81
N GLU A 405 31.79 17.89 30.29
CA GLU A 405 33.10 18.27 30.83
C GLU A 405 33.52 17.35 31.99
N ILE A 406 34.79 16.97 32.00
CA ILE A 406 35.40 16.07 32.97
C ILE A 406 35.85 16.91 34.17
N ARG A 407 35.23 16.69 35.33
CA ARG A 407 35.41 17.50 36.54
C ARG A 407 36.22 16.76 37.59
N TYR A 408 37.29 17.41 38.04
CA TYR A 408 38.00 17.06 39.26
C TYR A 408 37.59 18.06 40.34
N ILE A 409 36.98 17.58 41.42
CA ILE A 409 36.52 18.43 42.53
C ILE A 409 37.42 18.16 43.74
N ASN A 410 37.98 19.21 44.35
CA ASN A 410 38.83 19.13 45.55
C ASN A 410 39.94 18.06 45.43
N ASP A 411 40.54 17.96 44.24
CA ASP A 411 41.58 16.97 43.90
C ASP A 411 41.19 15.50 44.14
N GLU A 412 39.88 15.20 44.09
CA GLU A 412 39.35 13.83 44.07
C GLU A 412 40.03 13.01 42.95
N LYS A 413 40.41 11.78 43.26
CA LYS A 413 41.14 10.90 42.32
C LYS A 413 40.29 10.52 41.11
N GLU A 414 39.00 10.32 41.32
CA GLU A 414 38.05 9.94 40.29
C GLU A 414 37.31 11.17 39.78
N PRO A 415 37.36 11.47 38.48
CA PRO A 415 36.61 12.59 37.94
C PRO A 415 35.12 12.27 37.82
N THR A 416 34.30 13.31 37.82
CA THR A 416 32.88 13.23 37.47
C THR A 416 32.64 13.82 36.08
N VAL A 417 31.58 13.38 35.39
CA VAL A 417 31.20 13.93 34.09
C VAL A 417 30.01 14.87 34.28
N HIS A 418 30.12 16.09 33.76
CA HIS A 418 29.06 17.07 33.87
C HIS A 418 27.80 16.65 33.08
N SER A 419 26.68 16.48 33.77
CA SER A 419 25.43 15.93 33.22
C SER A 419 24.59 16.90 32.37
N GLY A 420 25.02 18.14 32.23
CA GLY A 420 24.23 19.22 31.63
C GLY A 420 25.11 20.39 31.23
N ILE A 421 24.52 21.56 31.07
CA ILE A 421 25.23 22.82 30.88
C ILE A 421 24.95 23.74 32.06
N ASP A 422 25.95 24.55 32.43
CA ASP A 422 25.79 25.56 33.47
C ASP A 422 25.75 26.95 32.83
N LEU A 423 24.68 27.69 33.11
CA LEU A 423 24.42 29.02 32.57
C LEU A 423 24.39 30.03 33.73
N ALA A 424 25.43 30.86 33.82
CA ALA A 424 25.51 31.92 34.81
C ALA A 424 24.65 33.12 34.41
N ALA A 425 23.78 33.55 35.32
CA ALA A 425 23.06 34.81 35.25
C ALA A 425 22.76 35.31 36.68
N PRO A 426 22.34 36.56 36.88
CA PRO A 426 22.04 37.08 38.21
C PRO A 426 20.95 36.26 38.93
N THR A 427 21.07 36.10 40.26
CA THR A 427 20.01 35.53 41.10
C THR A 427 18.68 36.23 40.85
N GLY A 428 17.59 35.47 40.82
CA GLY A 428 16.25 35.99 40.53
C GLY A 428 15.91 36.02 39.03
N THR A 429 16.87 35.73 38.13
CA THR A 429 16.60 35.62 36.69
C THR A 429 15.54 34.55 36.44
N LYS A 430 14.52 34.87 35.65
CA LYS A 430 13.42 33.96 35.33
C LYS A 430 13.93 32.76 34.53
N VAL A 431 13.63 31.56 35.00
CA VAL A 431 13.93 30.31 34.29
C VAL A 431 12.65 29.81 33.63
N LYS A 432 12.75 29.44 32.35
CA LYS A 432 11.63 28.97 31.54
C LYS A 432 11.67 27.46 31.33
N ALA A 433 10.50 26.84 31.20
CA ALA A 433 10.38 25.48 30.69
C ALA A 433 10.90 25.42 29.25
N SER A 434 11.85 24.54 28.99
CA SER A 434 12.50 24.41 27.68
C SER A 434 11.54 23.88 26.60
N ASN A 435 10.54 23.08 26.99
CA ASN A 435 9.42 22.71 26.14
C ASN A 435 8.20 22.29 26.98
N THR A 436 7.08 21.99 26.32
CA THR A 436 5.85 21.50 26.95
C THR A 436 6.04 20.10 27.54
N GLY A 437 5.50 19.84 28.73
CA GLY A 437 5.60 18.55 29.39
C GLY A 437 4.86 18.50 30.73
N ILE A 438 5.07 17.42 31.49
CA ILE A 438 4.51 17.19 32.82
C ILE A 438 5.60 17.33 33.87
N VAL A 439 5.34 18.12 34.91
CA VAL A 439 6.26 18.31 36.03
C VAL A 439 6.35 17.02 36.85
N LYS A 440 7.53 16.39 36.92
CA LYS A 440 7.76 15.16 37.71
C LYS A 440 8.32 15.43 39.09
N VAL A 441 9.12 16.50 39.21
CA VAL A 441 9.74 16.93 40.46
C VAL A 441 9.66 18.45 40.52
N SER A 442 9.25 19.00 41.66
CA SER A 442 9.30 20.44 41.96
C SER A 442 9.47 20.61 43.46
N ARG A 443 10.71 20.48 43.95
CA ARG A 443 11.03 20.54 45.39
C ARG A 443 12.50 20.84 45.65
N TYR A 444 12.82 21.20 46.89
CA TYR A 444 14.19 21.32 47.38
C TYR A 444 14.80 19.94 47.63
N LEU A 445 16.04 19.73 47.17
CA LEU A 445 16.87 18.55 47.42
C LEU A 445 18.23 19.00 47.95
N THR A 446 18.85 18.19 48.81
CA THR A 446 20.10 18.56 49.50
C THR A 446 21.27 18.75 48.52
N LEU A 447 21.38 17.86 47.52
CA LEU A 447 22.47 17.90 46.54
C LEU A 447 22.25 18.98 45.48
N THR A 448 21.06 19.04 44.88
CA THR A 448 20.78 19.86 43.70
C THR A 448 20.03 21.15 44.01
N GLY A 449 19.68 21.40 45.26
CA GLY A 449 18.89 22.55 45.68
C GLY A 449 17.45 22.46 45.19
N ASN A 450 16.82 23.62 44.97
CA ASN A 450 15.50 23.66 44.35
C ASN A 450 15.58 23.11 42.92
N THR A 451 14.86 22.01 42.71
CA THR A 451 14.98 21.17 41.53
C THR A 451 13.64 21.04 40.82
N VAL A 452 13.66 21.21 39.51
CA VAL A 452 12.53 20.90 38.63
C VAL A 452 12.95 19.80 37.65
N VAL A 453 12.08 18.81 37.47
CA VAL A 453 12.19 17.79 36.41
C VAL A 453 10.90 17.81 35.60
N ILE A 454 11.00 17.90 34.27
CA ILE A 454 9.85 17.89 33.35
C ILE A 454 9.99 16.70 32.41
N ASP A 455 8.95 15.88 32.34
CA ASP A 455 8.78 14.80 31.37
C ASP A 455 8.10 15.34 30.11
N HIS A 456 8.78 15.20 28.98
CA HIS A 456 8.27 15.60 27.68
C HIS A 456 7.61 14.42 26.94
N GLY A 457 7.58 13.24 27.54
CA GLY A 457 7.16 12.00 26.89
C GLY A 457 8.28 11.34 26.10
N MET A 458 8.02 10.14 25.60
CA MET A 458 8.98 9.29 24.88
C MET A 458 10.32 9.07 25.61
N GLY A 459 10.31 9.15 26.95
CA GLY A 459 11.51 9.05 27.78
C GLY A 459 12.37 10.31 27.79
N LEU A 460 11.97 11.42 27.17
CA LEU A 460 12.76 12.66 27.13
C LEU A 460 12.44 13.55 28.34
N PHE A 461 13.46 13.92 29.11
CA PHE A 461 13.31 14.77 30.29
C PHE A 461 14.21 16.00 30.20
N THR A 462 13.74 17.12 30.77
CA THR A 462 14.60 18.27 31.11
C THR A 462 14.69 18.43 32.61
N THR A 463 15.81 18.96 33.10
CA THR A 463 16.02 19.16 34.53
C THR A 463 16.80 20.43 34.83
N TYR A 464 16.41 21.09 35.91
CA TYR A 464 16.82 22.44 36.30
C TYR A 464 17.22 22.41 37.78
N TYR A 465 18.48 22.69 38.10
CA TYR A 465 18.97 22.73 39.50
C TYR A 465 19.27 24.15 39.97
N HIS A 466 19.61 24.24 41.26
CA HIS A 466 20.15 25.43 41.91
C HIS A 466 19.19 26.63 41.91
N LEU A 467 17.88 26.41 41.70
CA LEU A 467 16.91 27.49 41.64
C LEU A 467 16.79 28.22 42.99
N ASP A 468 16.42 29.50 42.94
CA ASP A 468 16.11 30.32 44.12
C ASP A 468 14.65 30.13 44.57
N SER A 469 13.73 30.00 43.60
CA SER A 469 12.30 29.75 43.85
C SER A 469 11.72 28.70 42.90
N LEU A 470 10.63 28.06 43.34
CA LEU A 470 9.84 27.09 42.59
C LEU A 470 8.42 27.61 42.46
N ASN A 471 7.86 27.57 41.24
CA ASN A 471 6.50 28.05 40.96
C ASN A 471 5.59 26.94 40.39
N LEU A 472 5.94 25.67 40.62
CA LEU A 472 5.29 24.53 39.99
C LEU A 472 4.73 23.53 41.00
N VAL A 473 3.62 22.91 40.60
CA VAL A 473 3.01 21.75 41.28
C VAL A 473 3.34 20.51 40.47
N GLU A 474 3.77 19.44 41.15
CA GLU A 474 4.04 18.16 40.50
C GLU A 474 2.78 17.56 39.86
N ASN A 475 2.97 16.85 38.75
CA ASN A 475 1.97 16.28 37.85
C ASN A 475 1.14 17.29 37.05
N ASN A 476 1.41 18.60 37.17
CA ASN A 476 0.79 19.59 36.29
C ASN A 476 1.51 19.67 34.94
N ILE A 477 0.74 20.05 33.92
CA ILE A 477 1.26 20.44 32.62
C ILE A 477 1.96 21.80 32.77
N VAL A 478 3.11 21.93 32.10
CA VAL A 478 3.78 23.21 31.86
C VAL A 478 3.98 23.36 30.36
N ASN A 479 3.78 24.57 29.82
CA ASN A 479 3.98 24.85 28.41
C ASN A 479 5.40 25.36 28.17
N LYS A 480 5.89 25.15 26.95
CA LYS A 480 7.12 25.76 26.46
C LYS A 480 7.14 27.27 26.73
N GLY A 481 8.17 27.74 27.43
CA GLY A 481 8.36 29.16 27.76
C GLY A 481 7.73 29.62 29.07
N ASP A 482 6.90 28.80 29.73
CA ASP A 482 6.34 29.13 31.04
C ASP A 482 7.45 29.30 32.07
N ILE A 483 7.27 30.25 33.00
CA ILE A 483 8.23 30.50 34.08
C ILE A 483 8.08 29.41 35.13
N ILE A 484 9.14 28.63 35.34
CA ILE A 484 9.15 27.49 36.27
C ILE A 484 9.75 27.83 37.65
N GLY A 485 10.46 28.95 37.72
CA GLY A 485 11.13 29.42 38.92
C GLY A 485 12.09 30.55 38.60
N THR A 486 12.98 30.84 39.55
CA THR A 486 14.06 31.82 39.38
C THR A 486 15.41 31.17 39.63
N LEU A 487 16.45 31.61 38.92
CA LEU A 487 17.82 31.15 39.08
C LEU A 487 18.36 31.56 40.45
N GLY A 488 19.10 30.66 41.09
CA GLY A 488 19.71 30.88 42.39
C GLY A 488 21.08 30.22 42.53
N THR A 489 21.40 29.85 43.76
CA THR A 489 22.65 29.16 44.13
C THR A 489 22.40 28.11 45.21
N THR A 490 21.24 27.44 45.18
CA THR A 490 20.87 26.45 46.22
C THR A 490 21.52 25.09 45.97
N GLY A 491 21.69 24.28 47.03
CA GLY A 491 22.35 22.98 46.95
C GLY A 491 23.87 23.09 46.74
N PHE A 492 24.46 22.12 46.04
CA PHE A 492 25.88 22.09 45.70
C PHE A 492 26.20 23.08 44.57
N SER A 493 26.38 24.35 44.93
CA SER A 493 26.70 25.44 44.01
C SER A 493 27.72 26.42 44.62
N THR A 494 28.60 26.96 43.79
CA THR A 494 29.62 27.95 44.17
C THR A 494 29.25 29.39 43.82
N GLY A 495 28.10 29.59 43.18
CA GLY A 495 27.59 30.91 42.80
C GLY A 495 26.36 30.83 41.88
N PRO A 496 25.70 31.96 41.60
CA PRO A 496 24.46 31.96 40.83
C PRO A 496 24.61 31.39 39.41
N HIS A 497 24.01 30.23 39.16
CA HIS A 497 23.92 29.61 37.83
C HIS A 497 22.74 28.65 37.76
N LEU A 498 22.27 28.39 36.53
CA LEU A 498 21.34 27.31 36.23
C LEU A 498 22.12 26.12 35.69
N HIS A 499 22.06 24.99 36.37
CA HIS A 499 22.38 23.71 35.74
C HIS A 499 21.15 23.22 34.96
N PHE A 500 21.31 23.04 33.65
CA PHE A 500 20.29 22.55 32.75
C PHE A 500 20.75 21.24 32.10
N SER A 501 20.00 20.16 32.29
CA SER A 501 20.27 18.88 31.66
C SER A 501 19.08 18.39 30.84
N VAL A 502 19.39 17.62 29.80
CA VAL A 502 18.45 16.82 29.03
C VAL A 502 18.84 15.36 29.19
N SER A 503 17.86 14.47 29.33
CA SER A 503 18.13 13.03 29.40
C SER A 503 17.10 12.21 28.65
N ILE A 504 17.53 11.05 28.16
CA ILE A 504 16.65 9.96 27.76
C ILE A 504 16.62 8.97 28.92
N TYR A 505 15.48 8.86 29.58
CA TYR A 505 15.34 8.27 30.91
C TYR A 505 16.43 8.82 31.84
N ASN A 506 17.29 7.94 32.36
CA ASN A 506 18.36 8.32 33.30
C ASN A 506 19.69 8.68 32.64
N GLU A 507 19.80 8.57 31.32
CA GLU A 507 21.02 8.84 30.56
C GLU A 507 21.03 10.28 30.04
N CYS A 508 22.00 11.07 30.53
CA CYS A 508 22.11 12.47 30.16
C CYS A 508 22.71 12.61 28.76
N VAL A 509 22.13 13.52 27.98
CA VAL A 509 22.47 13.76 26.59
C VAL A 509 22.72 15.24 26.36
N ASN A 510 23.38 15.53 25.25
CA ASN A 510 23.78 16.85 24.82
C ASN A 510 22.56 17.79 24.70
N PRO A 511 22.42 18.80 25.59
CA PRO A 511 21.24 19.67 25.61
C PRO A 511 21.06 20.50 24.34
N TYR A 512 22.13 20.76 23.59
CA TYR A 512 22.05 21.55 22.36
C TYR A 512 21.27 20.85 21.26
N GLN A 513 21.26 19.51 21.21
CA GLN A 513 20.62 18.79 20.12
C GLN A 513 19.10 19.03 20.08
N PRO A 514 18.33 18.81 21.17
CA PRO A 514 16.92 19.19 21.19
C PRO A 514 16.65 20.68 20.92
N ILE A 515 17.57 21.56 21.32
CA ILE A 515 17.46 23.01 21.07
C ILE A 515 17.65 23.34 19.59
N THR A 516 18.52 22.62 18.89
CA THR A 516 18.72 22.80 17.44
C THR A 516 17.71 22.04 16.59
N GLY A 517 17.05 21.02 17.17
CA GLY A 517 16.05 20.14 16.57
C GLY A 517 16.42 18.66 16.75
N LEU A 518 15.47 17.86 17.27
CA LEU A 518 15.65 16.40 17.43
C LEU A 518 15.46 15.64 16.10
N PHE A 519 14.45 16.05 15.34
CA PHE A 519 14.10 15.49 14.03
C PHE A 519 14.21 16.59 12.97
N LYS A 520 14.34 16.19 11.70
CA LYS A 520 14.28 17.10 10.56
C LYS A 520 12.87 17.57 10.27
#